data_AF-A0AAV4KHP3-F1
#
_entry.id   AF-A0AAV4KHP3-F1
#
_cell.length_a   1.000
_cell.length_b   1.000
_cell.length_c   1.000
_cell.angle_alpha   90.00
_cell.angle_beta   90.00
_cell.angle_gamma   90.00
#
_symmetry.space_group_name_H-M   'P 1'
#
loop_
_entity.id
_entity.type
_entity.pdbx_description
1 polymer ?
#
loop_
_entity_poly.entity_id
_entity_poly.type
_entity_poly.pdbx_seq_one_letter_code
_entity_poly.pdbx_strand_id
1 'polypeptide(L)'
;MDKLLAARLHAVKVRPYLAGALFALHVVEDRSVPTMAVDAYWRCYVSPGFVASTPVEELAGVWVHEVSHLLRDHHGRGERYAKEHDEHGPGERLRRNIAADFEINDDIYGDGLPRPAGAVLPSLLRLPEGQLMEEYLRTASMSGLAAGLAWLDCGSGADGHARPWELGPDGAHGLSRQQRDAVRFRVAEGIKGRPGDAPEGWRRWAEEAFHPPQPWRRLLGAAIRSAAGAPGVGENHSYRRPSRRSAGVPGVVLPSLRRTPPSVCVVIDTSGSVSDAELGSALLEVAAISRAVGGRRDLVSVISCDAAAGIAVPLCRAEDIELVGGGGTDLRSGFARALRARPRPDVIVALTDGQTPWPSAQPPCRTVVGLFPRPARSVNEENPDYTPDAPPSWARVVTIA
;
A
#
# COMPACT_ATOMS: atom_id res chain seq x y z
N MET A 1 -7.14 -15.36 -26.92
CA MET A 1 -7.15 -15.46 -25.44
C MET A 1 -6.19 -16.49 -24.88
N ASP A 2 -6.18 -17.75 -25.35
CA ASP A 2 -5.33 -18.81 -24.78
C ASP A 2 -3.83 -18.49 -24.76
N LYS A 3 -3.31 -17.88 -25.83
CA LYS A 3 -1.89 -17.45 -25.91
C LYS A 3 -1.52 -16.39 -24.87
N LEU A 4 -2.44 -15.47 -24.56
CA LEU A 4 -2.25 -14.45 -23.50
C LEU A 4 -2.22 -15.09 -22.12
N LEU A 5 -3.09 -16.09 -21.87
CA LEU A 5 -3.08 -16.84 -20.62
C LEU A 5 -1.79 -17.65 -20.45
N ALA A 6 -1.32 -18.30 -21.53
CA ALA A 6 -0.04 -19.00 -21.53
C ALA A 6 1.14 -18.05 -21.24
N ALA A 7 1.18 -16.88 -21.88
CA ALA A 7 2.20 -15.86 -21.63
C ALA A 7 2.15 -15.32 -20.20
N ARG A 8 0.95 -15.05 -19.67
CA ARG A 8 0.76 -14.62 -18.28
C ARG A 8 1.22 -15.69 -17.29
N LEU A 9 0.94 -16.96 -17.55
CA LEU A 9 1.40 -18.06 -16.71
C LEU A 9 2.94 -18.23 -16.79
N HIS A 10 3.53 -18.04 -17.98
CA HIS A 10 4.98 -18.01 -18.13
C HIS A 10 5.60 -16.86 -17.34
N ALA A 11 5.03 -15.65 -17.40
CA ALA A 11 5.45 -14.51 -16.60
C ALA A 11 5.41 -14.81 -15.09
N VAL A 12 4.36 -15.47 -14.60
CA VAL A 12 4.25 -15.90 -13.19
C VAL A 12 5.30 -16.95 -12.85
N LYS A 13 5.60 -17.88 -13.76
CA LYS A 13 6.61 -18.92 -13.54
C LYS A 13 8.01 -18.32 -13.37
N VAL A 14 8.35 -17.31 -14.16
CA VAL A 14 9.69 -16.69 -14.17
C VAL A 14 9.81 -15.49 -13.25
N ARG A 15 8.70 -14.86 -12.86
CA ARG A 15 8.60 -13.74 -11.90
C ARG A 15 7.49 -14.00 -10.89
N PRO A 16 7.61 -15.04 -10.05
CA PRO A 16 6.52 -15.47 -9.15
C PRO A 16 6.10 -14.39 -8.16
N TYR A 17 7.00 -13.50 -7.79
CA TYR A 17 6.73 -12.38 -6.90
C TYR A 17 5.76 -11.34 -7.50
N LEU A 18 5.60 -11.28 -8.84
CA LEU A 18 4.67 -10.38 -9.52
C LEU A 18 3.26 -10.98 -9.73
N ALA A 19 3.04 -12.24 -9.32
CA ALA A 19 1.81 -12.97 -9.64
C ALA A 19 0.53 -12.23 -9.20
N GLY A 20 0.55 -11.63 -8.01
CA GLY A 20 -0.59 -10.87 -7.49
C GLY A 20 -1.00 -9.71 -8.39
N ALA A 21 -0.04 -9.04 -9.03
CA ALA A 21 -0.32 -7.94 -9.94
C ALA A 21 -0.70 -8.42 -11.35
N LEU A 22 0.00 -9.44 -11.86
CA LEU A 22 -0.32 -10.04 -13.18
C LEU A 22 -1.76 -10.57 -13.27
N PHE A 23 -2.29 -11.12 -12.17
CA PHE A 23 -3.67 -11.59 -12.11
C PHE A 23 -4.69 -10.51 -11.69
N ALA A 24 -4.24 -9.35 -11.22
CA ALA A 24 -5.12 -8.21 -10.96
C ALA A 24 -5.53 -7.48 -12.25
N LEU A 25 -4.73 -7.60 -13.32
CA LEU A 25 -5.01 -6.93 -14.60
C LEU A 25 -6.17 -7.58 -15.36
N HIS A 26 -7.18 -6.75 -15.66
CA HIS A 26 -8.27 -7.11 -16.56
C HIS A 26 -7.85 -6.90 -18.02
N VAL A 27 -8.07 -7.90 -18.87
CA VAL A 27 -7.73 -7.83 -20.31
C VAL A 27 -8.87 -7.20 -21.08
N VAL A 28 -8.58 -6.16 -21.86
CA VAL A 28 -9.49 -5.55 -22.82
C VAL A 28 -8.92 -5.76 -24.22
N GLU A 29 -9.61 -6.52 -25.06
CA GLU A 29 -9.21 -6.68 -26.45
C GLU A 29 -9.61 -5.43 -27.25
N ASP A 30 -8.66 -4.79 -27.90
CA ASP A 30 -8.91 -3.63 -28.75
C ASP A 30 -7.98 -3.68 -29.98
N ARG A 31 -8.48 -3.33 -31.16
CA ARG A 31 -7.67 -3.37 -32.40
C ARG A 31 -6.93 -2.07 -32.70
N SER A 32 -7.26 -1.00 -31.99
CA SER A 32 -6.65 0.31 -32.14
C SER A 32 -5.43 0.51 -31.24
N VAL A 33 -5.27 -0.30 -30.18
CA VAL A 33 -3.99 -0.39 -29.47
C VAL A 33 -2.94 -1.04 -30.39
N PRO A 34 -1.72 -0.49 -30.49
CA PRO A 34 -0.70 -1.02 -31.40
C PRO A 34 -0.12 -2.37 -30.93
N THR A 35 0.08 -2.52 -29.62
CA THR A 35 0.75 -3.68 -29.01
C THR A 35 -0.05 -4.18 -27.79
N MET A 36 0.46 -3.95 -26.59
CA MET A 36 -0.23 -4.04 -25.32
C MET A 36 0.04 -2.74 -24.57
N ALA A 37 -0.92 -2.30 -23.77
CA ALA A 37 -0.80 -1.07 -22.98
C ALA A 37 -1.61 -1.22 -21.69
N VAL A 38 -1.31 -0.42 -20.68
CA VAL A 38 -2.08 -0.33 -19.45
C VAL A 38 -2.61 1.07 -19.21
N ASP A 39 -3.78 1.17 -18.59
CA ASP A 39 -4.29 2.45 -18.11
C ASP A 39 -4.07 2.66 -16.60
N ALA A 40 -4.29 3.89 -16.13
CA ALA A 40 -4.20 4.24 -14.72
C ALA A 40 -5.15 3.42 -13.81
N TYR A 41 -6.15 2.74 -14.38
CA TYR A 41 -7.15 1.92 -13.70
C TYR A 41 -6.82 0.42 -13.73
N TRP A 42 -5.59 0.05 -14.12
CA TRP A 42 -5.08 -1.33 -14.11
C TRP A 42 -5.81 -2.28 -15.06
N ARG A 43 -6.32 -1.76 -16.18
CA ARG A 43 -6.75 -2.57 -17.32
C ARG A 43 -5.59 -2.69 -18.30
N CYS A 44 -5.46 -3.85 -18.92
CA CYS A 44 -4.46 -4.14 -19.94
C CYS A 44 -5.15 -4.30 -21.30
N TYR A 45 -4.91 -3.35 -22.20
CA TYR A 45 -5.41 -3.36 -23.56
C TYR A 45 -4.48 -4.18 -24.43
N VAL A 46 -5.05 -5.05 -25.26
CA VAL A 46 -4.26 -6.00 -26.06
C VAL A 46 -4.69 -5.99 -27.53
N SER A 47 -3.71 -5.87 -28.42
CA SER A 47 -3.90 -5.98 -29.86
C SER A 47 -3.94 -7.45 -30.28
N PRO A 48 -5.04 -7.94 -30.89
CA PRO A 48 -5.12 -9.33 -31.34
C PRO A 48 -4.03 -9.70 -32.35
N GLY A 49 -3.70 -8.76 -33.24
CA GLY A 49 -2.67 -8.95 -34.27
C GLY A 49 -1.29 -9.12 -33.65
N PHE A 50 -0.94 -8.22 -32.73
CA PHE A 50 0.32 -8.29 -31.98
C PHE A 50 0.43 -9.60 -31.19
N VAL A 51 -0.61 -9.96 -30.44
CA VAL A 51 -0.64 -11.22 -29.69
C VAL A 51 -0.45 -12.43 -30.60
N ALA A 52 -1.08 -12.44 -31.78
CA ALA A 52 -0.93 -13.53 -32.74
C ALA A 52 0.52 -13.66 -33.24
N SER A 53 1.18 -12.54 -33.55
CA SER A 53 2.55 -12.53 -34.09
C SER A 53 3.68 -12.70 -33.07
N THR A 54 3.45 -12.34 -31.81
CA THR A 54 4.54 -12.29 -30.80
C THR A 54 4.71 -13.62 -30.05
N PRO A 55 5.92 -14.19 -29.90
CA PRO A 55 6.15 -15.42 -29.14
C PRO A 55 5.66 -15.35 -27.68
N VAL A 56 5.39 -16.51 -27.07
CA VAL A 56 4.80 -16.59 -25.71
C VAL A 56 5.74 -15.97 -24.66
N GLU A 57 7.04 -16.23 -24.78
CA GLU A 57 8.07 -15.75 -23.88
C GLU A 57 8.28 -14.23 -24.01
N GLU A 58 8.18 -13.70 -25.24
CA GLU A 58 8.22 -12.26 -25.49
C GLU A 58 6.96 -11.57 -24.94
N LEU A 59 5.77 -12.15 -25.16
CA LEU A 59 4.51 -11.66 -24.56
C LEU A 59 4.55 -11.69 -23.03
N ALA A 60 5.24 -12.67 -22.43
CA ALA A 60 5.45 -12.70 -20.99
C ALA A 60 6.34 -11.54 -20.52
N GLY A 61 7.35 -11.16 -21.32
CA GLY A 61 8.14 -9.96 -21.10
C GLY A 61 7.29 -8.69 -21.15
N VAL A 62 6.38 -8.59 -22.12
CA VAL A 62 5.43 -7.46 -22.22
C VAL A 62 4.51 -7.42 -21.01
N TRP A 63 3.96 -8.55 -20.54
CA TRP A 63 3.16 -8.60 -19.30
C TRP A 63 3.92 -8.04 -18.09
N VAL A 64 5.19 -8.44 -17.94
CA VAL A 64 6.03 -7.97 -16.83
C VAL A 64 6.36 -6.48 -16.99
N HIS A 65 6.61 -6.02 -18.21
CA HIS A 65 6.83 -4.61 -18.50
C HIS A 65 5.62 -3.75 -18.13
N GLU A 66 4.44 -4.08 -18.67
CA GLU A 66 3.19 -3.33 -18.43
C GLU A 66 2.83 -3.27 -16.94
N VAL A 67 2.90 -4.40 -16.23
CA VAL A 67 2.57 -4.43 -14.79
C VAL A 67 3.59 -3.64 -13.95
N SER A 68 4.83 -3.48 -14.43
CA SER A 68 5.87 -2.75 -13.73
C SER A 68 5.58 -1.24 -13.70
N HIS A 69 5.03 -0.66 -14.78
CA HIS A 69 4.57 0.74 -14.77
C HIS A 69 3.56 0.98 -13.64
N LEU A 70 2.63 0.06 -13.48
CA LEU A 70 1.56 0.15 -12.49
C LEU A 70 2.07 -0.02 -11.05
N LEU A 71 2.92 -1.03 -10.83
CA LEU A 71 3.53 -1.29 -9.52
C LEU A 71 4.42 -0.14 -9.07
N ARG A 72 5.20 0.44 -9.99
CA ARG A 72 6.11 1.56 -9.73
C ARG A 72 5.45 2.92 -9.79
N ASP A 73 4.13 2.99 -9.98
CA ASP A 73 3.34 4.23 -10.04
C ASP A 73 3.87 5.24 -11.06
N HIS A 74 4.32 4.79 -12.23
CA HIS A 74 4.98 5.66 -13.22
C HIS A 74 4.10 6.83 -13.67
N HIS A 75 2.81 6.61 -13.94
CA HIS A 75 1.91 7.72 -14.27
C HIS A 75 1.82 8.75 -13.13
N GLY A 76 1.57 8.29 -11.89
CA GLY A 76 1.42 9.20 -10.74
C GLY A 76 2.71 9.91 -10.38
N ARG A 77 3.85 9.22 -10.41
CA ARG A 77 5.20 9.81 -10.24
C ARG A 77 5.50 10.82 -11.34
N GLY A 78 5.17 10.48 -12.58
CA GLY A 78 5.39 11.33 -13.74
C GLY A 78 4.57 12.62 -13.69
N GLU A 79 3.30 12.55 -13.26
CA GLU A 79 2.46 13.72 -13.04
C GLU A 79 2.98 14.62 -11.92
N ARG A 80 3.45 14.03 -10.80
CA ARG A 80 4.07 14.80 -9.70
C ARG A 80 5.32 15.53 -10.17
N TYR A 81 6.21 14.84 -10.88
CA TYR A 81 7.41 15.44 -11.45
C TYR A 81 7.06 16.57 -12.43
N ALA A 82 6.11 16.35 -13.33
CA ALA A 82 5.67 17.37 -14.28
C ALA A 82 5.17 18.64 -13.59
N LYS A 83 4.39 18.48 -12.52
CA LYS A 83 3.87 19.60 -11.71
C LYS A 83 4.97 20.36 -10.97
N GLU A 84 5.95 19.65 -10.42
CA GLU A 84 7.07 20.25 -9.68
C GLU A 84 8.03 21.04 -10.60
N HIS A 85 8.15 20.62 -11.86
CA HIS A 85 9.07 21.19 -12.85
C HIS A 85 8.41 22.07 -13.92
N ASP A 86 7.09 22.28 -13.82
CA ASP A 86 6.27 22.99 -14.83
C ASP A 86 6.40 22.40 -16.26
N GLU A 87 6.65 21.09 -16.35
CA GLU A 87 6.93 20.37 -17.60
C GLU A 87 5.63 19.81 -18.23
N HIS A 88 4.93 20.70 -18.92
CA HIS A 88 3.64 20.41 -19.57
C HIS A 88 3.76 20.39 -21.09
N GLY A 89 3.83 19.21 -21.70
CA GLY A 89 3.83 19.10 -23.16
C GLY A 89 4.01 17.67 -23.68
N PRO A 90 3.71 17.40 -24.97
CA PRO A 90 3.89 16.07 -25.57
C PRO A 90 5.34 15.57 -25.52
N GLY A 91 6.33 16.45 -25.68
CA GLY A 91 7.75 16.11 -25.57
C GLY A 91 8.14 15.65 -24.16
N GLU A 92 7.67 16.36 -23.13
CA GLU A 92 7.94 15.99 -21.74
C GLU A 92 7.20 14.71 -21.32
N ARG A 93 5.99 14.47 -21.85
CA ARG A 93 5.28 13.18 -21.64
C ARG A 93 6.08 12.02 -22.20
N LEU A 94 6.56 12.14 -23.44
CA LEU A 94 7.35 11.11 -24.09
C LEU A 94 8.67 10.87 -23.37
N ARG A 95 9.30 11.94 -22.87
CA ARG A 95 10.50 11.86 -22.02
C ARG A 95 10.23 11.09 -20.73
N ARG A 96 9.09 11.30 -20.07
CA ARG A 96 8.68 10.52 -18.90
C ARG A 96 8.43 9.06 -19.23
N ASN A 97 7.78 8.76 -20.35
CA ASN A 97 7.57 7.38 -20.78
C ASN A 97 8.92 6.66 -21.03
N ILE A 98 9.85 7.31 -21.73
CA ILE A 98 11.20 6.75 -21.98
C ILE A 98 11.97 6.54 -20.67
N ALA A 99 11.89 7.48 -19.73
CA ALA A 99 12.55 7.33 -18.42
C ALA A 99 11.95 6.20 -17.59
N ALA A 100 10.62 6.02 -17.65
CA ALA A 100 9.92 4.90 -17.03
C ALA A 100 10.34 3.56 -17.67
N ASP A 101 10.46 3.51 -18.99
CA ASP A 101 10.96 2.34 -19.71
C ASP A 101 12.40 2.02 -19.37
N PHE A 102 13.26 3.03 -19.18
CA PHE A 102 14.63 2.84 -18.70
C PHE A 102 14.68 2.18 -17.32
N GLU A 103 13.87 2.66 -16.36
CA GLU A 103 13.75 2.05 -15.02
C GLU A 103 13.23 0.60 -15.06
N ILE A 104 12.45 0.22 -16.08
CA ILE A 104 11.90 -1.14 -16.23
C ILE A 104 12.84 -2.06 -16.99
N ASN A 105 13.28 -1.64 -18.16
CA ASN A 105 13.94 -2.53 -19.12
C ASN A 105 15.36 -2.92 -18.68
N ASP A 106 15.95 -2.23 -17.71
CA ASP A 106 17.26 -2.57 -17.17
C ASP A 106 17.24 -3.83 -16.29
N ASP A 107 16.12 -4.16 -15.63
CA ASP A 107 16.05 -5.28 -14.66
C ASP A 107 14.98 -6.37 -14.93
N ILE A 108 14.12 -6.23 -15.96
CA ILE A 108 13.08 -7.23 -16.23
C ILE A 108 13.51 -8.42 -17.10
N TYR A 109 14.50 -8.25 -17.98
CA TYR A 109 14.91 -9.30 -18.94
C TYR A 109 15.97 -10.25 -18.37
N GLY A 110 16.13 -11.42 -19.00
CA GLY A 110 16.96 -12.51 -18.49
C GLY A 110 16.15 -13.53 -17.70
N ASP A 111 16.78 -14.63 -17.28
CA ASP A 111 16.17 -15.68 -16.45
C ASP A 111 14.79 -16.14 -16.93
N GLY A 112 14.68 -16.42 -18.24
CA GLY A 112 13.45 -16.92 -18.86
C GLY A 112 12.57 -15.86 -19.53
N LEU A 113 12.98 -14.58 -19.53
CA LEU A 113 12.36 -13.50 -20.32
C LEU A 113 13.33 -12.98 -21.39
N PRO A 114 13.06 -13.21 -22.69
CA PRO A 114 13.91 -12.70 -23.76
C PRO A 114 13.80 -11.17 -23.84
N ARG A 115 14.93 -10.52 -24.14
CA ARG A 115 14.98 -9.08 -24.39
C ARG A 115 14.58 -8.80 -25.84
N PRO A 116 13.52 -8.00 -26.10
CA PRO A 116 13.17 -7.58 -27.46
C PRO A 116 14.29 -6.75 -28.09
N ALA A 117 14.50 -6.89 -29.40
CA ALA A 117 15.50 -6.12 -30.13
C ALA A 117 15.26 -4.59 -30.07
N GLY A 118 14.00 -4.17 -29.87
CA GLY A 118 13.59 -2.77 -29.73
C GLY A 118 13.48 -2.26 -28.29
N ALA A 119 13.97 -3.01 -27.28
CA ALA A 119 13.86 -2.60 -25.89
C ALA A 119 14.59 -1.26 -25.63
N VAL A 120 13.89 -0.33 -24.99
CA VAL A 120 14.41 1.01 -24.65
C VAL A 120 15.25 0.90 -23.39
N LEU A 121 16.57 1.05 -23.52
CA LEU A 121 17.54 0.84 -22.44
C LEU A 121 18.37 2.10 -22.15
N PRO A 122 18.79 2.34 -20.89
CA PRO A 122 19.67 3.47 -20.54
C PRO A 122 20.96 3.51 -21.38
N SER A 123 21.46 2.33 -21.79
CA SER A 123 22.65 2.18 -22.62
C SER A 123 22.54 2.86 -23.99
N LEU A 124 21.33 3.12 -24.51
CA LEU A 124 21.11 3.90 -25.74
C LEU A 124 21.68 5.31 -25.65
N LEU A 125 21.71 5.88 -24.43
CA LEU A 125 22.28 7.19 -24.12
C LEU A 125 23.58 7.10 -23.32
N ARG A 126 24.16 5.90 -23.16
CA ARG A 126 25.32 5.64 -22.29
C ARG A 126 25.09 6.07 -20.83
N LEU A 127 23.84 5.97 -20.39
CA LEU A 127 23.47 6.23 -18.99
C LEU A 127 23.69 4.96 -18.16
N PRO A 128 23.99 5.10 -16.86
CA PRO A 128 24.06 3.95 -15.96
C PRO A 128 22.68 3.29 -15.79
N GLU A 129 22.69 1.98 -15.58
CA GLU A 129 21.51 1.19 -15.19
C GLU A 129 21.19 1.36 -13.70
N GLY A 130 19.97 1.01 -13.29
CA GLY A 130 19.53 0.95 -11.89
C GLY A 130 19.09 2.29 -11.29
N GLN A 131 18.83 3.30 -12.11
CA GLN A 131 18.30 4.59 -11.66
C GLN A 131 16.77 4.63 -11.71
N LEU A 132 16.19 5.53 -10.92
CA LEU A 132 14.76 5.83 -10.97
C LEU A 132 14.44 6.74 -12.16
N MET A 133 13.19 6.70 -12.63
CA MET A 133 12.63 7.56 -13.67
C MET A 133 12.97 9.04 -13.44
N GLU A 134 12.81 9.56 -12.23
CA GLU A 134 13.10 10.96 -11.90
C GLU A 134 14.59 11.30 -12.02
N GLU A 135 15.49 10.34 -11.75
CA GLU A 135 16.92 10.53 -11.93
C GLU A 135 17.30 10.60 -13.41
N TYR A 136 16.70 9.72 -14.23
CA TYR A 136 16.84 9.79 -15.69
C TYR A 136 16.29 11.10 -16.24
N LEU A 137 15.11 11.52 -15.79
CA LEU A 137 14.52 12.81 -16.16
C LEU A 137 15.47 13.95 -15.82
N ARG A 138 16.01 14.01 -14.60
CA ARG A 138 16.91 15.08 -14.19
C ARG A 138 18.23 15.14 -14.97
N THR A 139 18.76 13.99 -15.40
CA THR A 139 20.13 13.87 -15.92
C THR A 139 20.23 13.76 -17.45
N ALA A 140 19.15 13.41 -18.14
CA ALA A 140 19.16 13.17 -19.58
C ALA A 140 18.17 14.05 -20.35
N SER A 141 18.67 14.68 -21.41
CA SER A 141 17.85 15.50 -22.32
C SER A 141 16.87 14.66 -23.15
N MET A 142 17.18 13.37 -23.42
CA MET A 142 16.36 12.36 -24.17
C MET A 142 15.76 12.81 -25.52
N SER A 143 16.04 14.04 -25.95
CA SER A 143 15.44 14.75 -27.07
C SER A 143 15.77 14.12 -28.43
N GLY A 144 16.87 13.35 -28.52
CA GLY A 144 17.22 12.57 -29.72
C GLY A 144 16.58 11.18 -29.80
N LEU A 145 16.07 10.63 -28.70
CA LEU A 145 15.41 9.33 -28.67
C LEU A 145 13.90 9.45 -28.84
N ALA A 146 13.31 10.52 -28.31
CA ALA A 146 11.89 10.80 -28.33
C ALA A 146 11.24 10.56 -29.71
N ALA A 147 11.76 11.18 -30.77
CA ALA A 147 11.16 11.05 -32.10
C ALA A 147 11.20 9.63 -32.70
N GLY A 148 12.21 8.81 -32.34
CA GLY A 148 12.37 7.45 -32.87
C GLY A 148 11.66 6.36 -32.05
N LEU A 149 11.25 6.69 -30.82
CA LEU A 149 10.62 5.78 -29.86
C LEU A 149 9.16 6.12 -29.57
N ALA A 150 8.58 7.09 -30.28
CA ALA A 150 7.18 7.51 -30.14
C ALA A 150 6.14 6.41 -30.43
N TRP A 151 6.56 5.24 -30.93
CA TRP A 151 5.73 4.06 -31.13
C TRP A 151 5.60 3.18 -29.87
N LEU A 152 6.41 3.43 -28.82
CA LEU A 152 6.23 2.81 -27.50
C LEU A 152 5.11 3.54 -26.76
N ASP A 153 3.89 3.07 -26.98
CA ASP A 153 2.72 3.56 -26.29
C ASP A 153 2.22 2.53 -25.27
N CYS A 154 2.71 2.66 -24.03
CA CYS A 154 2.35 1.79 -22.91
C CYS A 154 1.04 2.26 -22.20
N GLY A 155 0.35 3.26 -22.75
CA GLY A 155 -0.93 3.79 -22.24
C GLY A 155 -0.81 4.72 -21.04
N SER A 156 -1.96 5.17 -20.54
CA SER A 156 -2.05 6.15 -19.44
C SER A 156 -1.53 5.65 -18.10
N GLY A 157 -1.42 4.32 -17.92
CA GLY A 157 -0.82 3.71 -16.73
C GLY A 157 0.69 3.94 -16.65
N ALA A 158 1.32 4.22 -17.79
CA ALA A 158 2.73 4.58 -17.90
C ALA A 158 2.97 6.09 -17.83
N ASP A 159 2.23 6.90 -18.60
CA ASP A 159 2.54 8.32 -18.82
C ASP A 159 1.49 9.33 -18.32
N GLY A 160 0.36 8.84 -17.79
CA GLY A 160 -0.75 9.65 -17.28
C GLY A 160 -1.66 10.25 -18.35
N HIS A 161 -1.49 9.93 -19.63
CA HIS A 161 -2.30 10.49 -20.71
C HIS A 161 -3.31 9.49 -21.28
N ALA A 162 -4.59 9.78 -21.13
CA ALA A 162 -5.66 8.92 -21.63
C ALA A 162 -5.59 8.75 -23.15
N ARG A 163 -5.78 7.52 -23.62
CA ARG A 163 -5.83 7.18 -25.05
C ARG A 163 -7.26 6.91 -25.52
N PRO A 164 -7.58 7.09 -26.82
CA PRO A 164 -8.94 6.87 -27.31
C PRO A 164 -9.47 5.44 -27.13
N TRP A 165 -8.57 4.45 -27.04
CA TRP A 165 -8.93 3.05 -26.78
C TRP A 165 -9.15 2.73 -25.30
N GLU A 166 -8.82 3.66 -24.40
CA GLU A 166 -9.00 3.44 -22.98
C GLU A 166 -10.43 3.72 -22.55
N LEU A 167 -10.99 2.83 -21.74
CA LEU A 167 -12.35 2.94 -21.23
C LEU A 167 -12.53 4.06 -20.19
N GLY A 168 -11.43 4.67 -19.71
CA GLY A 168 -11.47 5.78 -18.76
C GLY A 168 -11.99 5.44 -17.36
N PRO A 169 -12.17 6.44 -16.47
CA PRO A 169 -12.59 6.23 -15.07
C PRO A 169 -13.91 5.49 -14.92
N ASP A 170 -14.87 5.78 -15.80
CA ASP A 170 -16.23 5.22 -15.73
C ASP A 170 -16.36 3.87 -16.44
N GLY A 171 -15.26 3.39 -17.03
CA GLY A 171 -15.22 2.11 -17.72
C GLY A 171 -15.26 0.92 -16.78
N ALA A 172 -15.87 -0.17 -17.23
CA ALA A 172 -15.96 -1.40 -16.45
C ALA A 172 -14.59 -1.97 -16.07
N HIS A 173 -14.56 -2.74 -14.98
CA HIS A 173 -13.42 -3.55 -14.52
C HIS A 173 -12.12 -2.78 -14.18
N GLY A 174 -12.18 -1.45 -14.05
CA GLY A 174 -11.10 -0.67 -13.47
C GLY A 174 -10.95 -0.94 -11.97
N LEU A 175 -9.72 -0.99 -11.49
CA LEU A 175 -9.44 -1.10 -10.06
C LEU A 175 -9.58 0.26 -9.36
N SER A 176 -10.22 0.25 -8.20
CA SER A 176 -10.25 1.41 -7.30
C SER A 176 -8.83 1.74 -6.79
N ARG A 177 -8.65 2.94 -6.21
CA ARG A 177 -7.35 3.31 -5.62
C ARG A 177 -6.90 2.31 -4.55
N GLN A 178 -7.81 1.90 -3.68
CA GLN A 178 -7.56 0.95 -2.59
C GLN A 178 -7.22 -0.44 -3.12
N GLN A 179 -7.89 -0.89 -4.17
CA GLN A 179 -7.56 -2.16 -4.81
C GLN A 179 -6.15 -2.14 -5.42
N ARG A 180 -5.77 -1.04 -6.09
CA ARG A 180 -4.41 -0.85 -6.63
C ARG A 180 -3.36 -0.85 -5.52
N ASP A 181 -3.61 -0.12 -4.43
CA ASP A 181 -2.71 -0.06 -3.28
C ASP A 181 -2.60 -1.42 -2.57
N ALA A 182 -3.70 -2.16 -2.45
CA ALA A 182 -3.70 -3.52 -1.89
C ALA A 182 -2.88 -4.50 -2.74
N VAL A 183 -2.92 -4.36 -4.08
CA VAL A 183 -2.12 -5.19 -4.98
C VAL A 183 -0.63 -4.85 -4.85
N ARG A 184 -0.26 -3.57 -4.85
CA ARG A 184 1.12 -3.11 -4.60
C ARG A 184 1.64 -3.62 -3.27
N PHE A 185 0.84 -3.47 -2.21
CA PHE A 185 1.15 -3.98 -0.88
C PHE A 185 1.39 -5.49 -0.88
N ARG A 186 0.51 -6.28 -1.51
CA ARG A 186 0.63 -7.74 -1.56
C ARG A 186 1.89 -8.19 -2.28
N VAL A 187 2.24 -7.55 -3.40
CA VAL A 187 3.47 -7.82 -4.14
C VAL A 187 4.70 -7.47 -3.29
N ALA A 188 4.69 -6.30 -2.65
CA ALA A 188 5.79 -5.85 -1.80
C ALA A 188 5.98 -6.77 -0.57
N GLU A 189 4.89 -7.22 0.09
CA GLU A 189 4.96 -8.19 1.20
C GLU A 189 5.48 -9.55 0.70
N GLY A 190 5.09 -9.96 -0.51
CA GLY A 190 5.58 -11.18 -1.15
C GLY A 190 7.10 -11.16 -1.33
N ILE A 191 7.62 -10.06 -1.88
CA ILE A 191 9.07 -9.84 -2.06
C ILE A 191 9.79 -9.81 -0.71
N LYS A 192 9.26 -9.12 0.32
CA LYS A 192 9.92 -9.08 1.64
C LYS A 192 9.90 -10.41 2.37
N GLY A 193 8.75 -11.07 2.38
CA GLY A 193 8.54 -12.30 3.14
C GLY A 193 9.28 -13.50 2.52
N ARG A 194 9.36 -13.54 1.19
CA ARG A 194 10.04 -14.59 0.42
C ARG A 194 10.65 -13.99 -0.84
N PRO A 195 11.81 -13.32 -0.74
CA PRO A 195 12.39 -12.59 -1.87
C PRO A 195 12.74 -13.48 -3.06
N GLY A 196 13.04 -14.75 -2.84
CA GLY A 196 13.40 -15.67 -3.92
C GLY A 196 14.54 -15.11 -4.78
N ASP A 197 14.29 -15.11 -6.10
CA ASP A 197 15.14 -14.57 -7.15
C ASP A 197 14.81 -13.12 -7.54
N ALA A 198 13.99 -12.40 -6.76
CA ALA A 198 13.65 -11.02 -7.06
C ALA A 198 14.92 -10.14 -7.19
N PRO A 199 15.07 -9.36 -8.28
CA PRO A 199 16.19 -8.45 -8.50
C PRO A 199 16.33 -7.39 -7.40
N GLU A 200 17.51 -6.79 -7.29
CA GLU A 200 17.78 -5.76 -6.28
C GLU A 200 16.83 -4.56 -6.40
N GLY A 201 16.53 -4.12 -7.62
CA GLY A 201 15.58 -3.04 -7.90
C GLY A 201 14.19 -3.32 -7.29
N TRP A 202 13.67 -4.53 -7.49
CA TRP A 202 12.41 -4.98 -6.90
C TRP A 202 12.45 -5.09 -5.37
N ARG A 203 13.60 -5.48 -4.79
CA ARG A 203 13.77 -5.50 -3.33
C ARG A 203 13.77 -4.09 -2.75
N ARG A 204 14.45 -3.14 -3.41
CA ARG A 204 14.48 -1.72 -3.03
C ARG A 204 13.10 -1.08 -3.14
N TRP A 205 12.43 -1.29 -4.28
CA TRP A 205 11.04 -0.87 -4.47
C TRP A 205 10.13 -1.45 -3.38
N ALA A 206 10.26 -2.74 -3.07
CA ALA A 206 9.47 -3.36 -2.03
C ALA A 206 9.78 -2.75 -0.67
N GLU A 207 11.03 -2.39 -0.35
CA GLU A 207 11.34 -1.64 0.86
C GLU A 207 10.64 -0.29 0.90
N GLU A 208 10.76 0.52 -0.16
CA GLU A 208 10.21 1.88 -0.25
C GLU A 208 8.68 1.92 -0.29
N ALA A 209 8.03 0.94 -0.91
CA ALA A 209 6.57 0.82 -0.99
C ALA A 209 5.88 0.81 0.39
N PHE A 210 6.60 0.51 1.49
CA PHE A 210 6.08 0.56 2.87
C PHE A 210 6.55 1.76 3.69
N HIS A 211 7.29 2.70 3.09
CA HIS A 211 7.99 3.73 3.84
C HIS A 211 7.85 5.15 3.28
N PRO A 212 6.65 5.75 3.28
CA PRO A 212 6.57 7.07 3.91
C PRO A 212 7.03 6.89 5.36
N PRO A 213 8.05 7.61 5.86
CA PRO A 213 8.48 7.52 7.25
C PRO A 213 7.38 8.09 8.14
N GLN A 214 6.44 7.23 8.53
CA GLN A 214 5.31 7.62 9.36
C GLN A 214 5.80 7.95 10.79
N PRO A 215 5.79 9.23 11.23
CA PRO A 215 6.27 9.63 12.56
C PRO A 215 5.52 8.93 13.70
N TRP A 216 4.28 8.51 13.41
CA TRP A 216 3.40 7.85 14.36
C TRP A 216 3.82 6.42 14.69
N ARG A 217 4.57 5.69 13.83
CA ARG A 217 5.15 4.36 14.19
C ARG A 217 6.07 4.43 15.40
N ARG A 218 6.80 5.54 15.57
CA ARG A 218 7.64 5.78 16.76
C ARG A 218 6.79 6.07 17.99
N LEU A 219 5.69 6.81 17.83
CA LEU A 219 4.78 7.22 18.90
C LEU A 219 3.87 6.08 19.36
N LEU A 220 3.33 5.30 18.44
CA LEU A 220 2.64 4.04 18.67
C LEU A 220 3.59 3.01 19.28
N GLY A 221 4.79 2.84 18.72
CA GLY A 221 5.79 1.95 19.30
C GLY A 221 6.16 2.35 20.74
N ALA A 222 6.23 3.65 21.05
CA ALA A 222 6.44 4.14 22.41
C ALA A 222 5.22 3.90 23.31
N ALA A 223 4.00 4.09 22.81
CA ALA A 223 2.76 3.83 23.55
C ALA A 223 2.58 2.34 23.85
N ILE A 224 2.83 1.47 22.87
CA ILE A 224 2.80 0.00 22.99
C ILE A 224 3.91 -0.48 23.94
N ARG A 225 5.14 0.04 23.84
CA ARG A 225 6.24 -0.29 24.78
C ARG A 225 5.95 0.20 26.19
N SER A 226 5.34 1.39 26.34
CA SER A 226 4.90 1.91 27.64
C SER A 226 3.78 1.07 28.25
N ALA A 227 2.86 0.55 27.43
CA ALA A 227 1.82 -0.38 27.87
C ALA A 227 2.40 -1.76 28.26
N ALA A 228 3.40 -2.25 27.52
CA ALA A 228 4.08 -3.52 27.79
C ALA A 228 5.05 -3.50 29.00
N GLY A 229 5.33 -2.32 29.56
CA GLY A 229 6.23 -2.12 30.71
C GLY A 229 5.53 -1.53 31.94
N ALA A 230 4.19 -1.49 31.96
CA ALA A 230 3.41 -0.97 33.08
C ALA A 230 3.26 -2.04 34.20
N PRO A 231 3.22 -1.65 35.49
CA PRO A 231 3.00 -2.59 36.59
C PRO A 231 1.70 -3.38 36.37
N GLY A 232 1.79 -4.71 36.35
CA GLY A 232 0.66 -5.61 36.13
C GLY A 232 0.39 -6.04 34.69
N VAL A 233 1.05 -5.44 33.68
CA VAL A 233 0.96 -5.84 32.27
C VAL A 233 2.35 -6.19 31.74
N GLY A 234 2.57 -7.47 31.40
CA GLY A 234 3.85 -7.91 30.81
C GLY A 234 4.98 -8.20 31.80
N GLU A 235 4.78 -8.00 33.10
CA GLU A 235 5.73 -8.41 34.15
C GLU A 235 5.25 -9.67 34.88
N ASN A 236 4.96 -10.71 34.11
CA ASN A 236 4.54 -11.99 34.67
C ASN A 236 5.78 -12.76 35.15
N HIS A 237 6.02 -12.67 36.45
CA HIS A 237 6.98 -13.52 37.15
C HIS A 237 6.47 -14.98 37.09
N SER A 238 7.16 -15.81 36.32
CA SER A 238 6.76 -17.19 36.05
C SER A 238 7.81 -18.15 36.63
N TYR A 239 7.37 -19.10 37.45
CA TYR A 239 8.22 -20.19 37.94
C TYR A 239 8.34 -21.36 36.94
N ARG A 240 7.60 -21.33 35.83
CA ARG A 240 7.62 -22.38 34.79
C ARG A 240 9.01 -22.58 34.17
N ARG A 241 9.85 -21.55 34.20
CA ARG A 241 11.28 -21.64 33.90
C ARG A 241 12.02 -20.82 34.95
N PRO A 242 12.81 -21.43 35.85
CA PRO A 242 13.60 -20.70 36.82
C PRO A 242 14.55 -19.71 36.14
N SER A 243 14.74 -18.55 36.76
CA SER A 243 15.70 -17.56 36.28
C SER A 243 17.12 -18.14 36.29
N ARG A 244 17.94 -17.82 35.28
CA ARG A 244 19.38 -18.19 35.29
C ARG A 244 20.12 -17.59 36.49
N ARG A 245 19.58 -16.51 37.09
CA ARG A 245 20.11 -15.90 38.31
C ARG A 245 19.93 -16.77 39.55
N SER A 246 19.06 -17.79 39.52
CA SER A 246 18.94 -18.77 40.62
C SER A 246 20.23 -19.54 40.88
N ALA A 247 21.13 -19.65 39.90
CA ALA A 247 22.46 -20.25 40.11
C ALA A 247 23.30 -19.49 41.14
N GLY A 248 23.05 -18.18 41.33
CA GLY A 248 23.76 -17.35 42.31
C GLY A 248 23.11 -17.30 43.70
N VAL A 249 21.96 -17.95 43.90
CA VAL A 249 21.23 -17.95 45.18
C VAL A 249 20.82 -19.39 45.53
N PRO A 250 21.71 -20.18 46.14
CA PRO A 250 21.45 -21.57 46.49
C PRO A 250 20.20 -21.72 47.36
N GLY A 251 19.34 -22.68 47.04
CA GLY A 251 18.10 -22.96 47.79
C GLY A 251 16.91 -22.08 47.46
N VAL A 252 17.04 -21.09 46.56
CA VAL A 252 15.94 -20.18 46.17
C VAL A 252 15.64 -20.29 44.67
N VAL A 253 14.44 -20.77 44.34
CA VAL A 253 13.93 -20.71 42.96
C VAL A 253 13.43 -19.29 42.71
N LEU A 254 14.09 -18.57 41.80
CA LEU A 254 13.70 -17.21 41.43
C LEU A 254 12.80 -17.27 40.19
N PRO A 255 11.69 -16.52 40.16
CA PRO A 255 10.84 -16.44 38.98
C PRO A 255 11.59 -15.81 37.79
N SER A 256 11.26 -16.25 36.57
CA SER A 256 11.68 -15.55 35.35
C SER A 256 10.66 -14.50 34.95
N LEU A 257 11.13 -13.33 34.52
CA LEU A 257 10.28 -12.30 33.93
C LEU A 257 9.84 -12.76 32.54
N ARG A 258 8.54 -13.02 32.35
CA ARG A 258 7.96 -13.24 31.01
C ARG A 258 7.28 -11.98 30.53
N ARG A 259 7.83 -11.40 29.46
CA ARG A 259 7.18 -10.35 28.68
C ARG A 259 6.13 -10.98 27.76
N THR A 260 4.86 -10.71 28.03
CA THR A 260 3.77 -11.01 27.10
C THR A 260 3.54 -9.77 26.22
N PRO A 261 3.49 -9.91 24.89
CA PRO A 261 3.15 -8.80 24.01
C PRO A 261 1.72 -8.29 24.31
N PRO A 262 1.47 -6.98 24.23
CA PRO A 262 0.16 -6.40 24.55
C PRO A 262 -0.86 -6.73 23.46
N SER A 263 -2.11 -6.90 23.87
CA SER A 263 -3.28 -6.98 23.00
C SER A 263 -3.75 -5.57 22.59
N VAL A 264 -4.02 -5.37 21.31
CA VAL A 264 -4.37 -4.07 20.72
C VAL A 264 -5.70 -4.18 20.00
N CYS A 265 -6.61 -3.24 20.27
CA CYS A 265 -7.84 -3.08 19.49
C CYS A 265 -7.75 -1.81 18.65
N VAL A 266 -7.89 -1.95 17.33
CA VAL A 266 -7.96 -0.83 16.39
C VAL A 266 -9.42 -0.51 16.10
N VAL A 267 -9.82 0.74 16.28
CA VAL A 267 -11.13 1.26 15.94
C VAL A 267 -10.94 2.15 14.71
N ILE A 268 -11.56 1.80 13.60
CA ILE A 268 -11.47 2.52 12.32
C ILE A 268 -12.78 3.26 12.10
N ASP A 269 -12.69 4.56 11.93
CA ASP A 269 -13.78 5.40 11.46
C ASP A 269 -14.04 5.11 9.97
N THR A 270 -15.28 4.74 9.65
CA THR A 270 -15.74 4.43 8.30
C THR A 270 -16.91 5.32 7.89
N SER A 271 -17.01 6.51 8.49
CA SER A 271 -18.04 7.48 8.17
C SER A 271 -17.84 8.12 6.80
N GLY A 272 -18.86 8.81 6.31
CA GLY A 272 -18.82 9.50 5.03
C GLY A 272 -17.77 10.62 4.93
N SER A 273 -17.23 11.12 6.06
CA SER A 273 -16.17 12.13 6.05
C SER A 273 -14.77 11.55 5.92
N VAL A 274 -14.62 10.23 6.07
CA VAL A 274 -13.35 9.52 5.86
C VAL A 274 -13.28 9.10 4.40
N SER A 275 -12.29 9.64 3.69
CA SER A 275 -12.06 9.31 2.30
C SER A 275 -11.52 7.88 2.13
N ASP A 276 -11.76 7.34 0.95
CA ASP A 276 -11.17 6.10 0.45
C ASP A 276 -9.64 6.01 0.62
N ALA A 277 -8.96 7.15 0.50
CA ALA A 277 -7.51 7.26 0.69
C ALA A 277 -7.09 7.07 2.15
N GLU A 278 -7.85 7.64 3.06
CA GLU A 278 -7.61 7.57 4.50
C GLU A 278 -7.96 6.20 5.05
N LEU A 279 -9.00 5.58 4.51
CA LEU A 279 -9.34 4.21 4.83
C LEU A 279 -8.25 3.23 4.37
N GLY A 280 -7.71 3.43 3.17
CA GLY A 280 -6.53 2.70 2.69
C GLY A 280 -5.31 2.86 3.61
N SER A 281 -5.04 4.10 4.03
CA SER A 281 -3.99 4.39 5.02
C SER A 281 -4.25 3.67 6.35
N ALA A 282 -5.50 3.69 6.85
CA ALA A 282 -5.88 3.01 8.09
C ALA A 282 -5.57 1.51 8.05
N LEU A 283 -5.82 0.84 6.93
CA LEU A 283 -5.52 -0.57 6.75
C LEU A 283 -4.01 -0.86 6.76
N LEU A 284 -3.20 0.00 6.14
CA LEU A 284 -1.74 -0.08 6.21
C LEU A 284 -1.25 0.06 7.65
N GLU A 285 -1.89 0.92 8.44
CA GLU A 285 -1.53 1.12 9.84
C GLU A 285 -1.93 -0.05 10.74
N VAL A 286 -3.06 -0.71 10.48
CA VAL A 286 -3.41 -1.99 11.14
C VAL A 286 -2.34 -3.05 10.88
N ALA A 287 -1.89 -3.19 9.64
CA ALA A 287 -0.84 -4.15 9.29
C ALA A 287 0.49 -3.82 10.01
N ALA A 288 0.83 -2.54 10.10
CA ALA A 288 2.01 -2.08 10.84
C ALA A 288 1.90 -2.36 12.35
N ILE A 289 0.72 -2.13 12.96
CA ILE A 289 0.43 -2.46 14.36
C ILE A 289 0.64 -3.96 14.61
N SER A 290 0.09 -4.82 13.75
CA SER A 290 0.23 -6.27 13.86
C SER A 290 1.69 -6.73 13.88
N ARG A 291 2.53 -6.17 13.00
CA ARG A 291 3.97 -6.44 13.02
C ARG A 291 4.65 -5.94 14.29
N ALA A 292 4.31 -4.75 14.76
CA ALA A 292 4.91 -4.15 15.95
C ALA A 292 4.64 -4.93 17.25
N VAL A 293 3.49 -5.62 17.34
CA VAL A 293 3.13 -6.46 18.50
C VAL A 293 3.61 -7.92 18.39
N GLY A 294 4.47 -8.22 17.42
CA GLY A 294 5.11 -9.53 17.26
C GLY A 294 4.45 -10.45 16.24
N GLY A 295 3.63 -9.92 15.32
CA GLY A 295 3.08 -10.63 14.16
C GLY A 295 2.04 -11.72 14.50
N ARG A 296 1.63 -11.80 15.76
CA ARG A 296 0.65 -12.77 16.25
C ARG A 296 -0.78 -12.26 15.99
N ARG A 297 -1.54 -13.03 15.21
CA ARG A 297 -2.91 -12.69 14.78
C ARG A 297 -3.91 -12.58 15.94
N ASP A 298 -3.65 -13.22 17.08
CA ASP A 298 -4.52 -13.19 18.26
C ASP A 298 -4.37 -11.95 19.14
N LEU A 299 -3.42 -11.07 18.82
CA LEU A 299 -3.11 -9.87 19.61
C LEU A 299 -3.69 -8.59 19.02
N VAL A 300 -4.25 -8.63 17.81
CA VAL A 300 -4.84 -7.44 17.17
C VAL A 300 -6.27 -7.74 16.76
N SER A 301 -7.21 -6.91 17.25
CA SER A 301 -8.60 -6.92 16.80
C SER A 301 -8.93 -5.59 16.13
N VAL A 302 -9.75 -5.62 15.08
CA VAL A 302 -10.21 -4.39 14.39
C VAL A 302 -11.73 -4.26 14.49
N ILE A 303 -12.19 -3.04 14.72
CA ILE A 303 -13.60 -2.63 14.83
C ILE A 303 -13.82 -1.48 13.84
N SER A 304 -14.76 -1.61 12.92
CA SER A 304 -15.27 -0.49 12.10
C SER A 304 -16.37 0.28 12.84
N CYS A 305 -16.44 1.60 12.61
CA CYS A 305 -17.41 2.51 13.21
C CYS A 305 -18.05 3.39 12.13
N ASP A 306 -19.35 3.18 11.88
CA ASP A 306 -20.25 4.06 11.14
C ASP A 306 -21.64 4.03 11.82
N ALA A 307 -22.32 5.18 11.88
CA ALA A 307 -23.69 5.28 12.36
C ALA A 307 -24.69 4.47 11.53
N ALA A 308 -24.44 4.25 10.23
CA ALA A 308 -25.30 3.42 9.38
C ALA A 308 -25.04 1.91 9.53
N ALA A 309 -23.81 1.52 9.89
CA ALA A 309 -23.40 0.11 9.86
C ALA A 309 -23.97 -0.73 11.00
N GLY A 310 -24.41 -0.14 12.13
CA GLY A 310 -25.02 -0.83 13.27
C GLY A 310 -24.21 -1.97 13.91
N ILE A 311 -23.05 -2.33 13.35
CA ILE A 311 -22.34 -3.57 13.61
C ILE A 311 -20.84 -3.30 13.55
N ALA A 312 -20.24 -3.17 14.73
CA ALA A 312 -18.82 -3.36 14.92
C ALA A 312 -18.46 -4.84 14.66
N VAL A 313 -18.01 -5.14 13.43
CA VAL A 313 -17.56 -6.48 13.04
C VAL A 313 -16.16 -6.72 13.62
N PRO A 314 -15.95 -7.77 14.44
CA PRO A 314 -14.60 -8.17 14.83
C PRO A 314 -13.89 -8.75 13.60
N LEU A 315 -13.01 -7.97 12.99
CA LEU A 315 -12.19 -8.43 11.87
C LEU A 315 -10.99 -9.22 12.42
N CYS A 316 -11.19 -10.52 12.59
CA CYS A 316 -10.10 -11.48 12.73
C CYS A 316 -10.04 -12.35 11.48
N ARG A 317 -9.58 -11.78 10.37
CA ARG A 317 -9.09 -12.41 9.13
C ARG A 317 -8.82 -11.28 8.14
N ALA A 318 -7.56 -11.04 7.80
CA ALA A 318 -7.14 -10.01 6.84
C ALA A 318 -7.52 -10.35 5.38
N GLU A 319 -8.53 -11.19 5.18
CA GLU A 319 -8.83 -11.84 3.90
C GLU A 319 -10.12 -11.29 3.26
N ASP A 320 -11.05 -10.70 4.02
CA ASP A 320 -12.20 -9.97 3.47
C ASP A 320 -12.54 -8.78 4.39
N ILE A 321 -12.17 -7.57 3.98
CA ILE A 321 -12.55 -6.34 4.68
C ILE A 321 -13.64 -5.66 3.84
N GLU A 322 -14.89 -6.08 3.99
CA GLU A 322 -16.03 -5.30 3.50
C GLU A 322 -16.28 -4.15 4.49
N LEU A 323 -15.73 -2.97 4.16
CA LEU A 323 -16.01 -1.74 4.89
C LEU A 323 -17.27 -1.14 4.27
N VAL A 324 -18.43 -1.45 4.85
CA VAL A 324 -19.68 -0.77 4.54
C VAL A 324 -19.72 0.53 5.35
N GLY A 325 -19.73 1.68 4.66
CA GLY A 325 -19.66 3.01 5.26
C GLY A 325 -20.44 4.05 4.47
N GLY A 326 -20.92 5.11 5.14
CA GLY A 326 -21.54 6.27 4.50
C GLY A 326 -22.41 7.18 5.40
N GLY A 327 -22.57 6.86 6.70
CA GLY A 327 -23.29 7.70 7.67
C GLY A 327 -22.38 8.62 8.49
N GLY A 328 -22.92 9.22 9.56
CA GLY A 328 -22.13 9.98 10.55
C GLY A 328 -21.26 9.09 11.45
N THR A 329 -20.31 9.66 12.19
CA THR A 329 -19.45 8.90 13.13
C THR A 329 -19.94 8.96 14.57
N ASP A 330 -19.90 7.83 15.28
CA ASP A 330 -19.90 7.81 16.76
C ASP A 330 -18.86 6.82 17.31
N LEU A 331 -17.63 7.30 17.52
CA LEU A 331 -16.55 6.50 18.10
C LEU A 331 -16.83 6.03 19.52
N ARG A 332 -17.77 6.63 20.28
CA ARG A 332 -18.13 6.13 21.62
C ARG A 332 -18.62 4.68 21.55
N SER A 333 -19.33 4.33 20.48
CA SER A 333 -19.81 2.97 20.22
C SER A 333 -18.66 1.98 20.01
N GLY A 334 -17.65 2.37 19.22
CA GLY A 334 -16.43 1.61 18.97
C GLY A 334 -15.61 1.37 20.23
N PHE A 335 -15.39 2.42 21.02
CA PHE A 335 -14.72 2.31 22.32
C PHE A 335 -15.49 1.40 23.28
N ALA A 336 -16.82 1.54 23.38
CA ALA A 336 -17.63 0.69 24.23
C ALA A 336 -17.57 -0.80 23.80
N ARG A 337 -17.51 -1.08 22.50
CA ARG A 337 -17.32 -2.44 21.95
C ARG A 337 -15.93 -2.98 22.30
N ALA A 338 -14.88 -2.19 22.08
CA ALA A 338 -13.50 -2.57 22.43
C ALA A 338 -13.37 -2.94 23.91
N LEU A 339 -13.98 -2.16 24.81
CA LEU A 339 -13.96 -2.40 26.25
C LEU A 339 -14.79 -3.61 26.72
N ARG A 340 -15.75 -4.06 25.91
CA ARG A 340 -16.54 -5.28 26.14
C ARG A 340 -15.86 -6.54 25.62
N ALA A 341 -14.83 -6.41 24.76
CA ALA A 341 -14.11 -7.55 24.21
C ALA A 341 -13.45 -8.41 25.31
N ARG A 342 -13.28 -9.70 25.03
CA ARG A 342 -12.63 -10.68 25.90
C ARG A 342 -11.59 -11.46 25.06
N PRO A 343 -10.29 -11.38 25.37
CA PRO A 343 -9.67 -10.53 26.40
C PRO A 343 -9.88 -9.04 26.12
N ARG A 344 -9.82 -8.22 27.17
CA ARG A 344 -9.88 -6.76 27.02
C ARG A 344 -8.54 -6.28 26.43
N PRO A 345 -8.56 -5.30 25.50
CA PRO A 345 -7.34 -4.78 24.92
C PRO A 345 -6.52 -4.01 25.96
N ASP A 346 -5.20 -4.15 25.90
CA ASP A 346 -4.25 -3.35 26.67
C ASP A 346 -4.11 -1.94 26.09
N VAL A 347 -4.30 -1.81 24.77
CA VAL A 347 -4.23 -0.55 24.01
C VAL A 347 -5.39 -0.45 23.03
N ILE A 348 -6.06 0.70 22.98
CA ILE A 348 -6.98 1.08 21.90
C ILE A 348 -6.28 2.06 20.97
N VAL A 349 -6.37 1.82 19.67
CA VAL A 349 -5.93 2.75 18.62
C VAL A 349 -7.17 3.18 17.84
N ALA A 350 -7.51 4.46 17.83
CA ALA A 350 -8.62 5.00 17.04
C ALA A 350 -8.06 5.72 15.81
N LEU A 351 -8.52 5.38 14.60
CA LEU A 351 -8.14 6.00 13.33
C LEU A 351 -9.35 6.75 12.79
N THR A 352 -9.26 8.08 12.70
CA THR A 352 -10.42 8.96 12.38
C THR A 352 -9.93 10.29 11.84
N ASP A 353 -10.79 11.04 11.17
CA ASP A 353 -10.54 12.44 10.81
C ASP A 353 -10.86 13.41 11.97
N GLY A 354 -11.37 12.90 13.08
CA GLY A 354 -11.69 13.66 14.30
C GLY A 354 -13.12 14.22 14.34
N GLN A 355 -13.93 14.01 13.31
CA GLN A 355 -15.32 14.50 13.25
C GLN A 355 -16.30 13.54 13.94
N THR A 356 -16.10 13.34 15.23
CA THR A 356 -16.84 12.35 16.02
C THR A 356 -17.00 12.79 17.47
N PRO A 357 -18.14 12.48 18.12
CA PRO A 357 -18.22 12.57 19.57
C PRO A 357 -17.24 11.58 20.22
N TRP A 358 -16.56 12.05 21.27
CA TRP A 358 -15.59 11.26 22.03
C TRP A 358 -16.19 10.69 23.33
N PRO A 359 -15.62 9.60 23.90
CA PRO A 359 -15.98 9.17 25.25
C PRO A 359 -15.71 10.28 26.28
N SER A 360 -16.69 10.57 27.14
CA SER A 360 -16.57 11.61 28.17
C SER A 360 -15.58 11.23 29.29
N ALA A 361 -15.37 9.94 29.51
CA ALA A 361 -14.44 9.41 30.50
C ALA A 361 -13.28 8.67 29.82
N GLN A 362 -12.08 8.79 30.42
CA GLN A 362 -10.89 8.08 29.97
C GLN A 362 -11.11 6.55 30.05
N PRO A 363 -10.90 5.79 28.97
CA PRO A 363 -10.91 4.34 29.00
C PRO A 363 -9.86 3.77 29.98
N PRO A 364 -10.10 2.60 30.59
CA PRO A 364 -9.15 1.97 31.51
C PRO A 364 -7.85 1.49 30.84
N CYS A 365 -7.81 1.45 29.52
CA CYS A 365 -6.65 1.10 28.70
C CYS A 365 -6.03 2.34 28.05
N ARG A 366 -4.76 2.22 27.64
CA ARG A 366 -4.09 3.31 26.92
C ARG A 366 -4.80 3.56 25.59
N THR A 367 -4.95 4.82 25.22
CA THR A 367 -5.59 5.20 23.95
C THR A 367 -4.65 6.04 23.11
N VAL A 368 -4.51 5.66 21.85
CA VAL A 368 -3.81 6.41 20.80
C VAL A 368 -4.84 6.82 19.75
N VAL A 369 -4.82 8.07 19.33
CA VAL A 369 -5.67 8.58 18.24
C VAL A 369 -4.77 8.92 17.06
N GLY A 370 -5.00 8.24 15.95
CA GLY A 370 -4.48 8.57 14.64
C GLY A 370 -5.44 9.49 13.91
N LEU A 371 -5.09 10.77 13.80
CA LEU A 371 -5.87 11.76 13.08
C LEU A 371 -5.43 11.85 11.63
N PHE A 372 -6.37 11.71 10.69
CA PHE A 372 -6.13 12.10 9.32
C PHE A 372 -6.05 13.63 9.20
N PRO A 373 -5.11 14.18 8.42
CA PRO A 373 -4.97 15.62 8.25
C PRO A 373 -6.23 16.19 7.60
N ARG A 374 -6.79 17.21 8.24
CA ARG A 374 -7.82 18.07 7.66
C ARG A 374 -7.22 19.48 7.51
N PRO A 375 -7.49 20.20 6.41
CA PRO A 375 -7.17 21.62 6.34
C PRO A 375 -7.88 22.34 7.48
N ALA A 376 -7.24 23.35 8.09
CA ALA A 376 -7.65 23.97 9.36
C ALA A 376 -9.04 24.66 9.36
N ARG A 377 -9.84 24.53 8.29
CA ARG A 377 -11.21 25.05 8.16
C ARG A 377 -12.00 24.24 7.12
N SER A 378 -12.37 23.01 7.42
CA SER A 378 -13.54 22.42 6.73
C SER A 378 -14.79 22.88 7.48
N VAL A 379 -15.35 24.01 7.04
CA VAL A 379 -16.71 24.39 7.42
C VAL A 379 -17.65 23.28 6.95
N ASN A 380 -18.44 22.71 7.86
CA ASN A 380 -19.53 21.83 7.50
C ASN A 380 -20.54 22.66 6.67
N GLU A 381 -20.78 22.29 5.42
CA GLU A 381 -21.65 23.03 4.50
C GLU A 381 -23.10 23.13 5.00
N GLU A 382 -23.52 22.22 5.90
CA GLU A 382 -24.84 22.23 6.53
C GLU A 382 -24.87 22.94 7.90
N ASN A 383 -23.72 23.16 8.52
CA ASN A 383 -23.60 23.87 9.80
C ASN A 383 -22.26 24.64 9.90
N PRO A 384 -22.22 25.90 9.45
CA PRO A 384 -20.99 26.70 9.43
C PRO A 384 -20.40 27.00 10.82
N ASP A 385 -21.15 26.77 11.90
CA ASP A 385 -20.69 26.91 13.29
C ASP A 385 -20.21 25.59 13.92
N TYR A 386 -20.25 24.46 13.20
CA TYR A 386 -19.81 23.17 13.71
C TYR A 386 -18.28 23.11 13.80
N THR A 387 -17.76 23.22 15.03
CA THR A 387 -16.38 22.85 15.36
C THR A 387 -16.34 21.39 15.82
N PRO A 388 -15.61 20.49 15.15
CA PRO A 388 -15.42 19.14 15.65
C PRO A 388 -14.79 19.16 17.04
N ASP A 389 -15.21 18.25 17.90
CA ASP A 389 -14.61 18.11 19.22
C ASP A 389 -13.13 17.72 19.06
N ALA A 390 -12.24 18.53 19.66
CA ALA A 390 -10.82 18.19 19.72
C ALA A 390 -10.65 16.84 20.45
N PRO A 391 -9.70 15.99 20.04
CA PRO A 391 -9.47 14.74 20.74
C PRO A 391 -9.20 14.98 22.24
N PRO A 392 -9.71 14.12 23.12
CA PRO A 392 -9.58 14.33 24.56
C PRO A 392 -8.13 14.36 25.03
N SER A 393 -7.83 15.19 26.04
CA SER A 393 -6.48 15.35 26.60
C SER A 393 -5.89 14.06 27.20
N TRP A 394 -6.73 13.08 27.53
CA TRP A 394 -6.31 11.77 28.01
C TRP A 394 -5.82 10.82 26.91
N ALA A 395 -6.09 11.13 25.64
CA ALA A 395 -5.65 10.36 24.50
C ALA A 395 -4.32 10.90 23.95
N ARG A 396 -3.43 10.00 23.50
CA ARG A 396 -2.24 10.42 22.78
C ARG A 396 -2.58 10.59 21.30
N VAL A 397 -2.61 11.83 20.84
CA VAL A 397 -2.95 12.18 19.46
C VAL A 397 -1.72 12.16 18.56
N VAL A 398 -1.87 11.62 17.36
CA VAL A 398 -0.85 11.61 16.32
C VAL A 398 -1.48 11.80 14.96
N THR A 399 -0.88 12.62 14.10
CA THR A 399 -1.33 12.80 12.71
C THR A 399 -0.80 11.67 11.82
N ILE A 400 -1.65 11.14 10.94
CA ILE A 400 -1.35 10.09 9.97
C ILE A 400 -1.36 10.72 8.58
N ALA A 401 -0.19 10.80 7.93
CA ALA A 401 -0.03 11.47 6.64
C ALA A 401 -0.23 10.51 5.46
#